data_AF-A0A1I7T3J1-F1
#
_entry.id   AF-A0A1I7T3J1-F1
#
_cell.length_a   1.000
_cell.length_b   1.000
_cell.length_c   1.000
_cell.angle_alpha   90.00
_cell.angle_beta   90.00
_cell.angle_gamma   90.00
#
_symmetry.space_group_name_H-M   'P 1'
#
loop_
_entity.id
_entity.type
_entity.pdbx_description
1 polymer ?
#
loop_
_entity_poly.entity_id
_entity_poly.type
_entity_poly.pdbx_seq_one_letter_code
_entity_poly.pdbx_strand_id
1 'polypeptide(L)'
;MLSGHASTTQPACLGFCGRNILFKNYSEDLAATTATATPTLSRCGPCSFGFRNNAASICEPCDSPLQPYDWMYLLFVALLPLLLHMQFIRTARKYCRNRSFEVSEYLCVVMENVIACVIAVLIYPPRFSFFLNGCTKTDIKEWYPACYNPTIGYTKTMRCTYEVVFPLYSITFIHHIILIAAILIFRSTLYCVILYKAYNGKPFYSAVVSVPLLAFMHSILSGIIFYTFPYILLIGSLWAMCFHLAFEGKRPLKEMIVRLATSPTHWVFLSITMLMLSFGVIALITPLDVPYRWSLLCVVPIPFVFYLLTIPFTNPTTTMRLN
;
A
#
# COMPACT_ATOMS: atom_id res chain seq x y z
N MET A 1 -25.10 6.13 -55.28
CA MET A 1 -24.85 4.69 -55.05
C MET A 1 -23.38 4.52 -54.72
N LEU A 2 -23.04 4.38 -53.44
CA LEU A 2 -21.73 3.94 -52.97
C LEU A 2 -22.02 2.97 -51.81
N SER A 3 -22.07 1.68 -52.15
CA SER A 3 -22.18 0.59 -51.19
C SER A 3 -20.92 0.56 -50.34
N GLY A 4 -21.02 1.03 -49.10
CA GLY A 4 -20.05 0.72 -48.06
C GLY A 4 -20.21 -0.75 -47.68
N HIS A 5 -19.23 -1.58 -48.03
CA HIS A 5 -19.04 -2.86 -47.38
C HIS A 5 -18.80 -2.60 -45.88
N ALA A 6 -19.83 -2.83 -45.08
CA ALA A 6 -19.74 -2.83 -43.63
C ALA A 6 -18.83 -4.00 -43.22
N SER A 7 -17.59 -3.67 -42.84
CA SER A 7 -16.72 -4.58 -42.11
C SER A 7 -17.50 -5.14 -40.91
N THR A 8 -17.71 -6.45 -40.90
CA THR A 8 -18.41 -7.25 -39.88
C THR A 8 -17.60 -7.40 -38.60
N THR A 9 -17.03 -6.31 -38.08
CA THR A 9 -16.36 -6.25 -36.79
C THR A 9 -17.13 -5.29 -35.90
N GLN A 10 -17.75 -5.80 -34.84
CA GLN A 10 -18.43 -4.94 -33.86
C GLN A 10 -17.41 -3.94 -33.29
N PRO A 11 -17.74 -2.63 -33.21
CA PRO A 11 -16.79 -1.63 -32.72
C PRO A 11 -16.42 -1.89 -31.26
N ALA A 12 -15.15 -1.65 -30.92
CA ALA A 12 -14.64 -1.73 -29.55
C ALA A 12 -15.40 -0.79 -28.61
N CYS A 13 -15.57 -1.20 -27.35
CA CYS A 13 -16.16 -0.34 -26.33
C CYS A 13 -15.22 0.83 -25.99
N LEU A 14 -15.81 1.96 -25.60
CA LEU A 14 -15.07 3.15 -25.21
C LEU A 14 -14.58 3.05 -23.76
N GLY A 15 -13.41 3.62 -23.48
CA GLY A 15 -12.86 3.72 -22.13
C GLY A 15 -12.61 2.37 -21.46
N PHE A 16 -12.92 2.27 -20.18
CA PHE A 16 -12.73 1.03 -19.39
C PHE A 16 -13.85 0.00 -19.60
N CYS A 17 -14.87 0.30 -20.40
CA CYS A 17 -15.96 -0.63 -20.66
C CYS A 17 -15.46 -1.89 -21.38
N GLY A 18 -16.06 -3.04 -21.07
CA GLY A 18 -15.79 -4.29 -21.74
C GLY A 18 -17.07 -5.05 -22.09
N ARG A 19 -16.89 -6.18 -22.75
CA ARG A 19 -17.94 -7.13 -23.12
C ARG A 19 -17.64 -8.49 -22.53
N ASN A 20 -18.67 -9.15 -22.04
CA ASN A 20 -18.61 -10.52 -21.58
C ASN A 20 -18.92 -11.47 -22.74
N ILE A 21 -18.25 -12.62 -22.76
CA ILE A 21 -18.52 -13.70 -23.70
C ILE A 21 -19.77 -14.45 -23.21
N LEU A 22 -20.85 -14.43 -23.98
CA LEU A 22 -22.04 -15.21 -23.68
C LEU A 22 -21.90 -16.57 -24.36
N PHE A 23 -21.71 -17.62 -23.56
CA PHE A 23 -21.90 -18.98 -24.04
C PHE A 23 -23.41 -19.25 -24.10
N LYS A 24 -23.96 -19.41 -25.30
CA LYS A 24 -25.32 -19.94 -25.44
C LYS A 24 -25.29 -21.40 -24.97
N ASN A 25 -25.83 -21.68 -23.79
CA ASN A 25 -26.22 -23.04 -23.45
C ASN A 25 -27.36 -23.41 -24.39
N TYR A 26 -27.07 -24.26 -25.36
CA TYR A 26 -28.07 -24.84 -26.24
C TYR A 26 -28.87 -25.85 -25.42
N SER A 27 -29.97 -25.41 -24.82
CA SER A 27 -31.06 -26.27 -24.39
C SER A 27 -32.34 -25.72 -24.99
N GLU A 28 -32.53 -26.00 -26.29
CA GLU A 28 -33.76 -26.54 -26.89
C GLU A 28 -33.70 -26.39 -28.42
N ASP A 29 -33.90 -27.52 -29.08
CA ASP A 29 -34.36 -27.76 -30.45
C ASP A 29 -33.43 -27.48 -31.66
N LEU A 30 -32.84 -28.61 -32.09
CA LEU A 30 -32.74 -29.16 -33.44
C LEU A 30 -32.63 -28.23 -34.67
N ALA A 31 -31.59 -28.57 -35.46
CA ALA A 31 -31.46 -28.46 -36.91
C ALA A 31 -30.66 -27.26 -37.49
N ALA A 32 -29.61 -27.68 -38.21
CA ALA A 32 -29.06 -27.12 -39.43
C ALA A 32 -27.74 -26.34 -39.33
N THR A 33 -26.73 -26.99 -39.93
CA THR A 33 -25.66 -26.42 -40.76
C THR A 33 -24.56 -25.59 -40.09
N THR A 34 -23.37 -26.20 -40.03
CA THR A 34 -22.05 -25.60 -40.33
C THR A 34 -22.02 -24.07 -40.38
N ALA A 35 -21.78 -23.46 -39.22
CA ALA A 35 -21.24 -22.12 -39.11
C ALA A 35 -20.33 -22.10 -37.89
N THR A 36 -19.07 -21.72 -38.09
CA THR A 36 -18.12 -21.30 -37.06
C THR A 36 -18.86 -20.52 -35.97
N ALA A 37 -19.00 -21.11 -34.79
CA ALA A 37 -19.71 -20.51 -33.67
C ALA A 37 -18.96 -19.24 -33.25
N THR A 38 -19.36 -18.09 -33.78
CA THR A 38 -18.85 -16.80 -33.34
C THR A 38 -19.38 -16.57 -31.92
N PRO A 39 -18.51 -16.29 -30.94
CA PRO A 39 -18.95 -16.04 -29.58
C PRO A 39 -19.91 -14.85 -29.58
N THR A 40 -21.12 -15.04 -29.06
CA THR A 40 -22.06 -13.94 -28.87
C THR A 40 -21.55 -13.04 -27.76
N LEU A 41 -21.14 -11.81 -28.10
CA LEU A 41 -20.67 -10.83 -27.12
C LEU A 41 -21.85 -10.07 -26.48
N SER A 42 -21.74 -9.78 -25.19
CA SER A 42 -22.69 -8.90 -24.49
C SER A 42 -22.63 -7.46 -25.00
N ARG A 43 -23.61 -6.64 -24.56
CA ARG A 43 -23.52 -5.17 -24.68
C ARG A 43 -22.33 -4.66 -23.86
N CYS A 44 -21.76 -3.53 -24.27
CA CYS A 44 -20.69 -2.85 -23.52
C CYS A 44 -21.16 -2.47 -22.11
N GLY A 45 -20.37 -2.82 -21.10
CA GLY A 45 -20.66 -2.53 -19.69
C GLY A 45 -19.42 -2.67 -18.81
N PRO A 46 -19.56 -2.63 -17.48
CA PRO A 46 -18.47 -2.92 -16.56
C PRO A 46 -18.09 -4.41 -16.62
N CYS A 47 -16.80 -4.71 -16.48
CA CYS A 47 -16.34 -6.08 -16.27
C CYS A 47 -16.65 -6.54 -14.84
N SER A 48 -16.75 -7.86 -14.65
CA SER A 48 -16.93 -8.46 -13.33
C SER A 48 -15.71 -8.26 -12.43
N PHE A 49 -15.89 -8.42 -11.11
CA PHE A 49 -14.79 -8.34 -10.15
C PHE A 49 -13.71 -9.38 -10.48
N GLY A 50 -12.44 -8.95 -10.52
CA GLY A 50 -11.32 -9.80 -10.94
C GLY A 50 -11.13 -9.93 -12.47
N PHE A 51 -11.85 -9.14 -13.27
CA PHE A 51 -11.72 -9.11 -14.73
C PHE A 51 -11.34 -7.70 -15.22
N ARG A 52 -10.62 -7.65 -16.33
CA ARG A 52 -10.20 -6.41 -17.01
C ARG A 52 -10.46 -6.50 -18.51
N ASN A 53 -10.76 -5.37 -19.15
CA ASN A 53 -10.92 -5.33 -20.60
C ASN A 53 -9.57 -5.37 -21.32
N ASN A 54 -9.51 -6.13 -22.42
CA ASN A 54 -8.35 -6.16 -23.32
C ASN A 54 -8.44 -5.06 -24.41
N ALA A 55 -7.47 -5.00 -25.33
CA ALA A 55 -7.47 -4.04 -26.45
C ALA A 55 -8.67 -4.17 -27.40
N ALA A 56 -9.29 -5.35 -27.47
CA ALA A 56 -10.52 -5.61 -28.21
C ALA A 56 -11.79 -5.34 -27.38
N SER A 57 -11.67 -4.76 -26.18
CA SER A 57 -12.75 -4.50 -25.22
C SER A 57 -13.48 -5.75 -24.72
N ILE A 58 -12.81 -6.90 -24.66
CA ILE A 58 -13.32 -8.15 -24.10
C ILE A 58 -12.84 -8.27 -22.66
N CYS A 59 -13.72 -8.63 -21.73
CA CYS A 59 -13.37 -8.84 -20.33
C CYS A 59 -12.63 -10.18 -20.16
N GLU A 60 -11.40 -10.12 -19.68
CA GLU A 60 -10.54 -11.27 -19.41
C GLU A 60 -10.19 -11.33 -17.91
N PRO A 61 -10.03 -12.52 -17.32
CA PRO A 61 -9.67 -12.68 -15.93
C PRO A 61 -8.25 -12.18 -15.66
N CYS A 62 -8.04 -11.58 -14.48
CA CYS A 62 -6.72 -11.12 -14.06
C CYS A 62 -5.93 -12.25 -13.38
N ASP A 63 -5.29 -13.08 -14.22
CA ASP A 63 -4.51 -14.25 -13.78
C ASP A 63 -2.99 -14.00 -13.75
N SER A 64 -2.55 -12.78 -14.04
CA SER A 64 -1.12 -12.43 -14.01
C SER A 64 -0.62 -12.33 -12.57
N PRO A 65 0.59 -12.84 -12.26
CA PRO A 65 1.15 -12.69 -10.92
C PRO A 65 1.45 -11.22 -10.61
N LEU A 66 1.23 -10.81 -9.36
CA LEU A 66 1.52 -9.45 -8.90
C LEU A 66 2.99 -9.08 -9.08
N GLN A 67 3.27 -7.86 -9.54
CA GLN A 67 4.64 -7.40 -9.72
C GLN A 67 5.30 -7.15 -8.35
N PRO A 68 6.65 -7.23 -8.22
CA PRO A 68 7.33 -6.95 -6.95
C PRO A 68 7.03 -5.55 -6.39
N TYR A 69 6.87 -4.54 -7.25
CA TYR A 69 6.50 -3.19 -6.85
C TYR A 69 5.13 -3.14 -6.17
N ASP A 70 4.17 -3.94 -6.65
CA ASP A 70 2.81 -4.01 -6.11
C ASP A 70 2.82 -4.63 -4.71
N TRP A 71 3.67 -5.64 -4.48
CA TRP A 71 3.91 -6.19 -3.14
C TRP A 71 4.52 -5.18 -2.18
N MET A 72 5.45 -4.35 -2.64
CA MET A 72 6.01 -3.27 -1.83
C MET A 72 4.94 -2.24 -1.47
N TYR A 73 4.04 -1.91 -2.40
CA TYR A 73 2.90 -1.05 -2.10
C TYR A 73 2.00 -1.66 -1.02
N LEU A 74 1.62 -2.94 -1.13
CA LEU A 74 0.80 -3.62 -0.12
C LEU A 74 1.49 -3.65 1.25
N LEU A 75 2.80 -3.89 1.27
CA LEU A 75 3.58 -3.83 2.49
C LEU A 75 3.59 -2.41 3.08
N PHE A 76 3.74 -1.36 2.27
CA PHE A 76 3.63 0.02 2.72
C PHE A 76 2.27 0.31 3.37
N VAL A 77 1.18 -0.12 2.71
CA VAL A 77 -0.19 0.02 3.21
C VAL A 77 -0.37 -0.67 4.56
N ALA A 78 0.21 -1.87 4.74
CA ALA A 78 0.16 -2.61 6.00
C ALA A 78 1.07 -2.04 7.09
N LEU A 79 2.21 -1.43 6.74
CA LEU A 79 3.13 -0.81 7.70
C LEU A 79 2.58 0.50 8.25
N LEU A 80 1.78 1.23 7.48
CA LEU A 80 1.23 2.53 7.87
C LEU A 80 0.41 2.50 9.17
N PRO A 81 -0.64 1.65 9.33
CA PRO A 81 -1.38 1.56 10.58
C PRO A 81 -0.52 0.99 11.72
N LEU A 82 0.38 0.05 11.44
CA LEU A 82 1.32 -0.50 12.43
C LEU A 82 2.18 0.61 13.06
N LEU A 83 2.85 1.41 12.24
CA LEU A 83 3.69 2.52 12.70
C LEU A 83 2.89 3.58 13.45
N LEU A 84 1.69 3.89 12.96
CA LEU A 84 0.80 4.85 13.60
C LEU A 84 0.36 4.37 14.99
N HIS A 85 0.00 3.09 15.13
CA HIS A 85 -0.38 2.51 16.43
C HIS A 85 0.81 2.43 17.39
N MET A 86 1.99 2.09 16.88
CA MET A 86 3.23 2.16 17.69
C MET A 86 3.47 3.57 18.22
N GLN A 87 3.18 4.60 17.41
CA GLN A 87 3.33 5.99 17.83
C GLN A 87 2.28 6.42 18.86
N PHE A 88 1.05 5.90 18.78
CA PHE A 88 0.04 6.11 19.82
C PHE A 88 0.48 5.50 21.15
N ILE A 89 1.01 4.28 21.14
CA ILE A 89 1.57 3.62 22.34
C ILE A 89 2.75 4.42 22.89
N ARG A 90 3.67 4.84 22.04
CA ARG A 90 4.83 5.65 22.45
C ARG A 90 4.43 6.97 23.10
N THR A 91 3.45 7.68 22.53
CA THR A 91 2.93 8.93 23.12
C THR A 91 2.25 8.67 24.45
N ALA A 92 1.59 7.52 24.59
CA ALA A 92 0.92 7.11 25.80
C ALA A 92 1.85 6.55 26.88
N ARG A 93 3.11 6.23 26.55
CA ARG A 93 4.15 5.83 27.51
C ARG A 93 4.24 6.79 28.70
N LYS A 94 3.98 8.08 28.52
CA LYS A 94 3.96 9.07 29.63
C LYS A 94 3.02 8.66 30.77
N TYR A 95 2.01 7.86 30.47
CA TYR A 95 0.99 7.37 31.41
C TYR A 95 1.20 5.89 31.81
N CYS A 96 2.12 5.17 31.16
CA CYS A 96 2.47 3.78 31.49
C CYS A 96 3.36 3.71 32.72
N ARG A 97 2.99 2.86 33.69
CA ARG A 97 3.81 2.66 34.91
C ARG A 97 4.85 1.54 34.78
N ASN A 98 4.60 0.52 33.95
CA ASN A 98 5.47 -0.67 33.84
C ASN A 98 5.88 -0.98 32.38
N ARG A 99 7.15 -1.34 32.18
CA ARG A 99 7.74 -1.72 30.88
C ARG A 99 7.09 -2.96 30.25
N SER A 100 6.65 -3.93 31.06
CA SER A 100 6.04 -5.17 30.55
C SER A 100 4.71 -4.93 29.84
N PHE A 101 3.90 -3.97 30.33
CA PHE A 101 2.64 -3.61 29.69
C PHE A 101 2.86 -2.94 28.33
N GLU A 102 3.84 -2.04 28.25
CA GLU A 102 4.24 -1.42 26.99
C GLU A 102 4.69 -2.46 25.96
N VAL A 103 5.54 -3.42 26.35
CA VAL A 103 5.98 -4.50 25.45
C VAL A 103 4.81 -5.35 24.99
N SER A 104 3.87 -5.67 25.89
CA SER A 104 2.67 -6.45 25.54
C SER A 104 1.79 -5.73 24.52
N GLU A 105 1.65 -4.40 24.61
CA GLU A 105 0.91 -3.64 23.60
C GLU A 105 1.61 -3.69 22.25
N TYR A 106 2.92 -3.46 22.18
CA TYR A 106 3.68 -3.55 20.92
C TYR A 106 3.53 -4.92 20.26
N LEU A 107 3.64 -6.01 21.03
CA LEU A 107 3.45 -7.37 20.53
C LEU A 107 2.03 -7.58 20.00
N CYS A 108 1.01 -7.05 20.70
CA CYS A 108 -0.38 -7.13 20.29
C CYS A 108 -0.59 -6.44 18.94
N VAL A 109 -0.06 -5.22 18.75
CA VAL A 109 -0.20 -4.49 17.48
C VAL A 109 0.49 -5.22 16.32
N VAL A 110 1.69 -5.78 16.54
CA VAL A 110 2.38 -6.57 15.52
C VAL A 110 1.53 -7.79 15.14
N MET A 111 1.02 -8.51 16.13
CA MET A 111 0.19 -9.69 15.90
C MET A 111 -1.10 -9.36 15.15
N GLU A 112 -1.83 -8.33 15.57
CA GLU A 112 -3.05 -7.84 14.90
C GLU A 112 -2.80 -7.54 13.42
N ASN A 113 -1.70 -6.82 13.13
CA ASN A 113 -1.36 -6.44 11.77
C ASN A 113 -0.93 -7.64 10.91
N VAL A 114 -0.13 -8.55 11.47
CA VAL A 114 0.29 -9.79 10.78
C VAL A 114 -0.91 -10.66 10.44
N ILE A 115 -1.82 -10.86 11.39
CA ILE A 115 -3.07 -11.62 11.18
C ILE A 115 -3.89 -10.96 10.07
N ALA A 116 -4.05 -9.64 10.11
CA ALA A 116 -4.77 -8.90 9.06
C ALA A 116 -4.13 -9.05 7.68
N CYS A 117 -2.80 -9.01 7.58
CA CYS A 117 -2.09 -9.23 6.32
C CYS A 117 -2.30 -10.64 5.77
N VAL A 118 -2.09 -11.66 6.63
CA VAL A 118 -2.22 -13.07 6.23
C VAL A 118 -3.64 -13.36 5.75
N ILE A 119 -4.66 -12.97 6.51
CA ILE A 119 -6.05 -13.21 6.13
C ILE A 119 -6.40 -12.43 4.86
N ALA A 120 -5.96 -11.18 4.71
CA ALA A 120 -6.23 -10.39 3.51
C ALA A 120 -5.66 -11.04 2.25
N VAL A 121 -4.44 -11.58 2.30
CA VAL A 121 -3.83 -12.28 1.16
C VAL A 121 -4.58 -13.57 0.83
N LEU A 122 -4.92 -14.39 1.84
CA LEU A 122 -5.55 -15.71 1.62
C LEU A 122 -6.97 -15.65 1.04
N ILE A 123 -7.67 -14.51 1.16
CA ILE A 123 -9.03 -14.31 0.63
C ILE A 123 -9.04 -14.09 -0.89
N TYR A 124 -8.00 -13.44 -1.42
CA TYR A 124 -7.93 -13.10 -2.85
C TYR A 124 -7.42 -14.28 -3.69
N PRO A 125 -7.74 -14.31 -5.00
CA PRO A 125 -7.28 -15.37 -5.88
C PRO A 125 -5.75 -15.33 -6.11
N PRO A 126 -5.07 -16.49 -6.18
CA PRO A 126 -5.55 -17.83 -5.83
C PRO A 126 -5.84 -17.99 -4.33
N ARG A 127 -7.07 -18.40 -3.99
CA ARG A 127 -7.53 -18.51 -2.60
C ARG A 127 -6.67 -19.50 -1.83
N PHE A 128 -6.37 -19.17 -0.57
CA PHE A 128 -5.52 -19.98 0.32
C PHE A 128 -4.07 -20.15 -0.15
N SER A 129 -3.57 -19.24 -1.00
CA SER A 129 -2.18 -19.18 -1.42
C SER A 129 -1.54 -17.86 -0.95
N PHE A 130 -0.21 -17.86 -0.81
CA PHE A 130 0.56 -16.64 -0.56
C PHE A 130 0.96 -15.91 -1.85
N PHE A 131 0.56 -16.44 -3.01
CA PHE A 131 0.69 -15.77 -4.30
C PHE A 131 -0.60 -15.03 -4.61
N LEU A 132 -0.49 -13.81 -5.13
CA LEU A 132 -1.63 -12.99 -5.55
C LEU A 132 -1.60 -12.81 -7.06
N ASN A 133 -2.76 -13.01 -7.68
CA ASN A 133 -2.99 -12.64 -9.06
C ASN A 133 -3.59 -11.23 -9.13
N GLY A 134 -3.25 -10.49 -10.17
CA GLY A 134 -3.75 -9.15 -10.40
C GLY A 134 -3.66 -8.72 -11.86
N CYS A 135 -4.19 -7.54 -12.14
CA CYS A 135 -4.21 -6.97 -13.48
C CYS A 135 -2.96 -6.10 -13.71
N THR A 136 -2.46 -6.06 -14.94
CA THR A 136 -1.37 -5.14 -15.32
C THR A 136 -1.86 -3.70 -15.31
N LYS A 137 -1.16 -2.81 -14.59
CA LYS A 137 -1.42 -1.37 -14.60
C LYS A 137 -0.57 -0.60 -15.62
N THR A 138 -1.11 0.47 -16.19
CA THR A 138 -0.30 1.43 -16.97
C THR A 138 -0.42 2.83 -16.42
N ASP A 139 -1.64 3.31 -16.22
CA ASP A 139 -1.91 4.72 -15.95
C ASP A 139 -2.62 4.97 -14.63
N ILE A 140 -2.40 6.18 -14.07
CA ILE A 140 -3.11 6.66 -12.88
C ILE A 140 -4.64 6.72 -13.07
N LYS A 141 -5.12 6.87 -14.31
CA LYS A 141 -6.55 6.92 -14.64
C LYS A 141 -7.28 5.63 -14.26
N GLU A 142 -6.57 4.51 -14.24
CA GLU A 142 -7.10 3.18 -13.90
C GLU A 142 -7.52 3.06 -12.43
N TRP A 143 -6.96 3.90 -11.56
CA TRP A 143 -7.36 3.98 -10.16
C TRP A 143 -8.68 4.74 -9.96
N TYR A 144 -9.11 5.51 -10.97
CA TYR A 144 -10.28 6.38 -10.91
C TYR A 144 -11.25 6.17 -12.08
N PRO A 145 -11.67 4.93 -12.39
CA PRO A 145 -12.49 4.65 -13.56
C PRO A 145 -13.85 5.35 -13.52
N ALA A 146 -14.36 5.66 -12.32
CA ALA A 146 -15.56 6.47 -12.13
C ALA A 146 -15.48 7.86 -12.79
N CYS A 147 -14.30 8.47 -12.78
CA CYS A 147 -14.05 9.80 -13.34
C CYS A 147 -13.89 9.78 -14.87
N TYR A 148 -13.65 8.61 -15.46
CA TYR A 148 -13.35 8.43 -16.89
C TYR A 148 -14.43 7.61 -17.61
N ASN A 149 -15.68 7.71 -17.15
CA ASN A 149 -16.83 7.08 -17.81
C ASN A 149 -17.08 7.73 -19.19
N PRO A 150 -17.18 6.96 -20.28
CA PRO A 150 -17.35 7.51 -21.62
C PRO A 150 -18.76 8.04 -21.88
N THR A 151 -18.86 9.08 -22.70
CA THR A 151 -20.11 9.68 -23.20
C THR A 151 -20.35 9.29 -24.65
N ILE A 152 -21.49 8.68 -24.94
CA ILE A 152 -21.91 8.36 -26.31
C ILE A 152 -22.82 9.48 -26.82
N GLY A 153 -22.45 10.09 -27.95
CA GLY A 153 -23.26 11.10 -28.62
C GLY A 153 -23.62 12.30 -27.74
N TYR A 154 -22.72 12.72 -26.84
CA TYR A 154 -22.87 13.84 -25.89
C TYR A 154 -24.08 13.79 -24.95
N THR A 155 -24.84 12.70 -24.95
CA THR A 155 -26.14 12.61 -24.27
C THR A 155 -26.21 11.48 -23.26
N LYS A 156 -25.54 10.35 -23.53
CA LYS A 156 -25.61 9.16 -22.66
C LYS A 156 -24.24 8.79 -22.09
N THR A 157 -24.08 8.89 -20.78
CA THR A 157 -22.92 8.38 -20.04
C THR A 157 -23.07 6.88 -19.79
N MET A 158 -22.08 6.09 -20.19
CA MET A 158 -22.02 4.66 -19.85
C MET A 158 -21.27 4.50 -18.53
N ARG A 159 -21.89 3.85 -17.54
CA ARG A 159 -21.25 3.59 -16.24
C ARG A 159 -20.46 2.29 -16.31
N CYS A 160 -19.14 2.41 -16.46
CA CYS A 160 -18.19 1.29 -16.56
C CYS A 160 -17.20 1.33 -15.41
N THR A 161 -17.72 1.57 -14.21
CA THR A 161 -16.93 1.66 -12.99
C THR A 161 -16.83 0.28 -12.34
N TYR A 162 -15.61 -0.25 -12.29
CA TYR A 162 -15.23 -1.48 -11.59
C TYR A 162 -13.76 -1.35 -11.18
N GLU A 163 -13.22 -2.34 -10.48
CA GLU A 163 -11.82 -2.33 -10.08
C GLU A 163 -10.90 -2.74 -11.23
N VAL A 164 -10.34 -1.75 -11.94
CA VAL A 164 -9.41 -1.98 -13.07
C VAL A 164 -8.02 -2.42 -12.59
N VAL A 165 -7.62 -1.96 -11.40
CA VAL A 165 -6.33 -2.25 -10.74
C VAL A 165 -6.44 -3.39 -9.72
N PHE A 166 -7.25 -4.40 -10.02
CA PHE A 166 -7.49 -5.52 -9.13
C PHE A 166 -6.19 -6.27 -8.80
N PRO A 167 -5.96 -6.69 -7.53
CA PRO A 167 -6.79 -6.51 -6.33
C PRO A 167 -6.35 -5.32 -5.44
N LEU A 168 -5.49 -4.42 -5.93
CA LEU A 168 -4.75 -3.47 -5.09
C LEU A 168 -5.63 -2.47 -4.34
N TYR A 169 -6.75 -2.09 -4.94
CA TYR A 169 -7.70 -1.17 -4.32
C TYR A 169 -8.50 -1.90 -3.25
N SER A 170 -9.13 -3.03 -3.60
CA SER A 170 -10.04 -3.75 -2.71
C SER A 170 -9.33 -4.49 -1.57
N ILE A 171 -8.15 -5.08 -1.80
CA ILE A 171 -7.38 -5.80 -0.77
C ILE A 171 -7.00 -4.88 0.40
N THR A 172 -6.76 -3.60 0.11
CA THR A 172 -6.46 -2.59 1.13
C THR A 172 -7.64 -2.44 2.10
N PHE A 173 -8.86 -2.33 1.61
CA PHE A 173 -10.04 -2.23 2.47
C PHE A 173 -10.28 -3.50 3.28
N ILE A 174 -10.07 -4.67 2.67
CA ILE A 174 -10.19 -5.96 3.36
C ILE A 174 -9.18 -6.04 4.52
N HIS A 175 -7.92 -5.66 4.28
CA HIS A 175 -6.92 -5.56 5.34
C HIS A 175 -7.37 -4.65 6.48
N HIS A 176 -7.88 -3.44 6.18
CA HIS A 176 -8.33 -2.49 7.21
C HIS A 176 -9.53 -3.02 8.03
N ILE A 177 -10.49 -3.70 7.38
CA ILE A 177 -11.64 -4.31 8.07
C ILE A 177 -11.18 -5.42 9.01
N ILE A 178 -10.31 -6.32 8.54
CA ILE A 178 -9.77 -7.40 9.38
C ILE A 178 -8.92 -6.82 10.51
N LEU A 179 -8.17 -5.76 10.26
CA LEU A 179 -7.38 -5.08 11.28
C LEU A 179 -8.27 -4.48 12.37
N ILE A 180 -9.38 -3.82 12.02
CA ILE A 180 -10.35 -3.33 13.01
C ILE A 180 -10.90 -4.49 13.84
N ALA A 181 -11.31 -5.58 13.20
CA ALA A 181 -11.79 -6.78 13.91
C ALA A 181 -10.71 -7.34 14.86
N ALA A 182 -9.46 -7.42 14.40
CA ALA A 182 -8.33 -7.87 15.21
C ALA A 182 -8.08 -6.95 16.42
N ILE A 183 -8.14 -5.63 16.25
CA ILE A 183 -8.03 -4.67 17.37
C ILE A 183 -9.16 -4.87 18.38
N LEU A 184 -10.40 -5.03 17.90
CA LEU A 184 -11.55 -5.23 18.79
C LEU A 184 -11.48 -6.56 19.55
N ILE A 185 -10.82 -7.58 19.01
CA ILE A 185 -10.65 -8.88 19.68
C ILE A 185 -9.42 -8.84 20.59
N PHE A 186 -8.23 -8.69 20.01
CA PHE A 186 -6.96 -8.85 20.72
C PHE A 186 -6.69 -7.70 21.69
N ARG A 187 -6.86 -6.45 21.24
CA ARG A 187 -6.59 -5.29 22.10
C ARG A 187 -7.62 -5.16 23.21
N SER A 188 -8.89 -5.47 22.95
CA SER A 188 -9.91 -5.49 24.02
C SER A 188 -9.63 -6.60 25.03
N THR A 189 -9.21 -7.78 24.59
CA THR A 189 -8.82 -8.89 25.48
C THR A 189 -7.62 -8.47 26.34
N LEU A 190 -6.59 -7.87 25.74
CA LEU A 190 -5.43 -7.35 26.46
C LEU A 190 -5.84 -6.29 27.49
N TYR A 191 -6.73 -5.37 27.10
CA TYR A 191 -7.20 -4.32 28.00
C TYR A 191 -7.97 -4.88 29.18
N CYS A 192 -8.94 -5.77 28.95
CA CYS A 192 -9.77 -6.35 30.01
C CYS A 192 -8.98 -7.24 30.97
N VAL A 193 -8.01 -8.03 30.47
CA VAL A 193 -7.26 -9.00 31.28
C VAL A 193 -6.09 -8.36 32.02
N ILE A 194 -5.34 -7.47 31.35
CA ILE A 194 -4.04 -7.00 31.85
C ILE A 194 -4.06 -5.52 32.24
N LEU A 195 -4.74 -4.65 31.46
CA LEU A 195 -4.55 -3.20 31.55
C LEU A 195 -5.68 -2.42 32.23
N TYR A 196 -6.84 -3.06 32.49
CA TYR A 196 -8.11 -2.43 32.88
C TYR A 196 -8.02 -1.44 34.05
N LYS A 197 -7.13 -1.69 35.03
CA LYS A 197 -6.95 -0.82 36.21
C LYS A 197 -5.73 0.10 36.15
N ALA A 198 -4.81 -0.15 35.22
CA ALA A 198 -3.47 0.45 35.24
C ALA A 198 -3.25 1.45 34.10
N TYR A 199 -4.16 1.53 33.12
CA TYR A 199 -3.87 2.19 31.87
C TYR A 199 -5.03 3.05 31.32
N ASN A 200 -4.66 4.09 30.58
CA ASN A 200 -5.62 4.99 29.96
C ASN A 200 -6.05 4.41 28.60
N GLY A 201 -7.36 4.27 28.35
CA GLY A 201 -7.89 3.74 27.09
C GLY A 201 -7.66 4.62 25.85
N LYS A 202 -7.09 5.83 25.98
CA LYS A 202 -6.82 6.74 24.85
C LYS A 202 -6.15 6.07 23.64
N PRO A 203 -5.06 5.28 23.77
CA PRO A 203 -4.37 4.68 22.62
C PRO A 203 -5.23 3.66 21.89
N PHE A 204 -6.08 2.94 22.64
CA PHE A 204 -7.06 2.02 22.08
C PHE A 204 -8.07 2.76 21.19
N TYR A 205 -8.69 3.83 21.71
CA TYR A 205 -9.64 4.63 20.93
C TYR A 205 -8.98 5.32 19.73
N SER A 206 -7.77 5.85 19.89
CA SER A 206 -7.01 6.44 18.79
C SER A 206 -6.73 5.43 17.67
N ALA A 207 -6.41 4.19 18.02
CA ALA A 207 -6.19 3.13 17.04
C ALA A 207 -7.48 2.79 16.27
N VAL A 208 -8.60 2.57 16.97
CA VAL A 208 -9.89 2.26 16.33
C VAL A 208 -10.33 3.38 15.39
N VAL A 209 -10.15 4.66 15.76
CA VAL A 209 -10.50 5.81 14.92
C VAL A 209 -9.54 5.99 13.74
N SER A 210 -8.26 5.65 13.93
CA SER A 210 -7.26 5.85 12.88
C SER A 210 -7.47 4.97 11.64
N VAL A 211 -7.93 3.72 11.81
CA VAL A 211 -8.04 2.77 10.68
C VAL A 211 -9.11 3.21 9.66
N PRO A 212 -10.34 3.61 10.05
CA PRO A 212 -11.31 4.20 9.13
C PRO A 212 -10.80 5.47 8.44
N LEU A 213 -10.04 6.32 9.14
CA LEU A 213 -9.44 7.50 8.53
C LEU A 213 -8.43 7.13 7.43
N LEU A 214 -7.61 6.11 7.67
CA LEU A 214 -6.69 5.58 6.66
C LEU A 214 -7.43 5.00 5.46
N ALA A 215 -8.53 4.26 5.68
CA ALA A 215 -9.38 3.74 4.62
C ALA A 215 -10.02 4.88 3.80
N PHE A 216 -10.48 5.94 4.46
CA PHE A 216 -11.00 7.13 3.79
C PHE A 216 -9.94 7.81 2.91
N MET A 217 -8.74 8.03 3.46
CA MET A 217 -7.62 8.60 2.70
C MET A 217 -7.25 7.72 1.49
N HIS A 218 -7.21 6.41 1.66
CA HIS A 218 -6.97 5.47 0.57
C HIS A 218 -8.09 5.51 -0.49
N SER A 219 -9.36 5.63 -0.08
CA SER A 219 -10.49 5.68 -1.02
C SER A 219 -10.40 6.84 -2.02
N ILE A 220 -9.84 7.98 -1.59
CA ILE A 220 -9.69 9.19 -2.41
C ILE A 220 -8.34 9.22 -3.12
N LEU A 221 -7.26 8.84 -2.42
CA LEU A 221 -5.89 9.06 -2.87
C LEU A 221 -5.15 7.78 -3.28
N SER A 222 -5.82 6.62 -3.38
CA SER A 222 -5.18 5.32 -3.66
C SER A 222 -4.17 5.36 -4.81
N GLY A 223 -4.56 5.88 -5.97
CA GLY A 223 -3.67 6.01 -7.14
C GLY A 223 -2.50 6.96 -6.88
N ILE A 224 -2.75 8.12 -6.27
CA ILE A 224 -1.69 9.06 -5.91
C ILE A 224 -0.71 8.42 -4.93
N ILE A 225 -1.20 7.74 -3.89
CA ILE A 225 -0.39 7.03 -2.90
C ILE A 225 0.42 5.92 -3.58
N PHE A 226 -0.16 5.16 -4.50
CA PHE A 226 0.53 4.10 -5.22
C PHE A 226 1.75 4.60 -6.00
N TYR A 227 1.66 5.74 -6.70
CA TYR A 227 2.82 6.28 -7.42
C TYR A 227 3.78 7.07 -6.52
N THR A 228 3.32 7.58 -5.37
CA THR A 228 4.11 8.47 -4.50
C THR A 228 4.70 7.81 -3.25
N PHE A 229 4.26 6.61 -2.85
CA PHE A 229 4.73 5.98 -1.62
C PHE A 229 6.26 5.82 -1.51
N PRO A 230 7.04 5.55 -2.58
CA PRO A 230 8.49 5.45 -2.46
C PRO A 230 9.10 6.79 -2.03
N TYR A 231 8.58 7.90 -2.56
CA TYR A 231 8.99 9.25 -2.22
C TYR A 231 8.54 9.64 -0.81
N ILE A 232 7.33 9.25 -0.40
CA ILE A 232 6.83 9.46 0.97
C ILE A 232 7.77 8.77 1.97
N LEU A 233 8.19 7.53 1.70
CA LEU A 233 9.13 6.79 2.53
C LEU A 233 10.53 7.44 2.54
N LEU A 234 11.02 7.86 1.38
CA LEU A 234 12.34 8.48 1.25
C LEU A 234 12.40 9.79 2.04
N ILE A 235 11.46 10.71 1.80
CA ILE A 235 11.39 12.00 2.50
C ILE A 235 11.09 11.78 3.99
N GLY A 236 10.13 10.90 4.32
CA GLY A 236 9.72 10.64 5.70
C GLY A 236 10.85 10.04 6.55
N SER A 237 11.60 9.09 6.00
CA SER A 237 12.75 8.48 6.68
C SER A 237 13.90 9.47 6.83
N LEU A 238 14.24 10.23 5.80
CA LEU A 238 15.25 11.30 5.91
C LEU A 238 14.87 12.32 6.98
N TRP A 239 13.60 12.73 7.01
CA TRP A 239 13.12 13.70 7.97
C TRP A 239 13.16 13.17 9.40
N ALA A 240 12.72 11.94 9.61
CA ALA A 240 12.81 11.24 10.89
C ALA A 240 14.26 11.11 11.38
N MET A 241 15.18 10.78 10.46
CA MET A 241 16.61 10.70 10.72
C MET A 241 17.17 12.03 11.18
N CYS A 242 16.95 13.09 10.40
CA CYS A 242 17.45 14.42 10.67
C CYS A 242 16.91 14.95 12.00
N PHE A 243 15.62 14.76 12.30
CA PHE A 243 15.05 15.18 13.57
C PHE A 243 15.68 14.46 14.75
N HIS A 244 15.80 13.13 14.67
CA HIS A 244 16.37 12.34 15.75
C HIS A 244 17.80 12.79 16.09
N LEU A 245 18.61 12.99 15.04
CA LEU A 245 19.98 13.41 15.20
C LEU A 245 20.08 14.88 15.65
N ALA A 246 19.21 15.78 15.16
CA ALA A 246 19.16 17.18 15.59
C ALA A 246 18.84 17.35 17.08
N PHE A 247 17.99 16.50 17.64
CA PHE A 247 17.73 16.51 19.09
C PHE A 247 18.94 16.08 19.91
N GLU A 248 19.80 15.20 19.37
CA GLU A 248 21.02 14.72 20.02
C GLU A 248 22.25 15.62 19.77
N GLY A 249 22.28 16.35 18.65
CA GLY A 249 23.36 17.25 18.21
C GLY A 249 23.57 18.52 19.07
N LYS A 250 22.82 18.68 20.16
CA LYS A 250 23.06 19.73 21.18
C LYS A 250 24.33 19.49 22.01
N ARG A 251 24.93 18.31 21.88
CA ARG A 251 26.09 17.82 22.64
C ARG A 251 27.37 17.88 21.79
N PRO A 252 28.56 17.89 22.40
CA PRO A 252 29.81 17.79 21.64
C PRO A 252 29.92 16.46 20.89
N LEU A 253 30.59 16.47 19.74
CA LEU A 253 30.63 15.35 18.78
C LEU A 253 31.12 14.03 19.41
N LYS A 254 32.16 14.07 20.25
CA LYS A 254 32.71 12.88 20.91
C LYS A 254 31.68 12.21 21.82
N GLU A 255 30.99 12.99 22.64
CA GLU A 255 29.95 12.48 23.55
C GLU A 255 28.74 11.93 22.79
N MET A 256 28.38 12.59 21.70
CA MET A 256 27.29 12.14 20.83
C MET A 256 27.62 10.78 20.18
N ILE A 257 28.82 10.61 19.62
CA ILE A 257 29.23 9.33 19.00
C ILE A 257 29.22 8.21 20.03
N VAL A 258 29.78 8.43 21.23
CA VAL A 258 29.75 7.42 22.30
C VAL A 258 28.32 7.07 22.68
N ARG A 259 27.43 8.05 22.83
CA ARG A 259 26.04 7.82 23.20
C ARG A 259 25.26 7.07 22.12
N LEU A 260 25.48 7.44 20.86
CA LEU A 260 24.87 6.76 19.73
C LEU A 260 25.35 5.30 19.64
N ALA A 261 26.64 5.05 19.88
CA ALA A 261 27.21 3.71 19.87
C ALA A 261 26.78 2.84 21.06
N THR A 262 26.59 3.43 22.24
CA THR A 262 26.32 2.69 23.49
C THR A 262 24.83 2.52 23.81
N SER A 263 23.96 3.39 23.31
CA SER A 263 22.54 3.34 23.63
C SER A 263 21.75 2.47 22.65
N PRO A 264 21.10 1.39 23.12
CA PRO A 264 20.33 0.51 22.24
C PRO A 264 19.12 1.21 21.61
N THR A 265 18.55 2.23 22.25
CA THR A 265 17.36 2.93 21.73
C THR A 265 17.66 3.74 20.47
N HIS A 266 18.84 4.36 20.40
CA HIS A 266 19.26 5.12 19.23
C HIS A 266 19.57 4.20 18.05
N TRP A 267 20.23 3.07 18.30
CA TRP A 267 20.44 2.03 17.28
C TRP A 267 19.14 1.45 16.72
N VAL A 268 18.14 1.19 17.57
CA VAL A 268 16.82 0.72 17.11
C VAL A 268 16.13 1.77 16.24
N PHE A 269 16.14 3.04 16.64
CA PHE A 269 15.53 4.10 15.84
C PHE A 269 16.25 4.31 14.49
N LEU A 270 17.58 4.36 14.54
CA LEU A 270 18.44 4.52 13.36
C LEU A 270 18.23 3.36 12.38
N SER A 271 18.25 2.12 12.86
CA SER A 271 18.04 0.93 12.03
C SER A 271 16.65 0.91 11.38
N ILE A 272 15.57 1.20 12.12
CA ILE A 272 14.23 1.30 11.54
C ILE A 272 14.18 2.37 10.44
N THR A 273 14.75 3.53 10.70
CA THR A 273 14.74 4.64 9.75
C THR A 273 15.55 4.33 8.50
N MET A 274 16.70 3.66 8.65
CA MET A 274 17.50 3.16 7.53
C MET A 274 16.79 2.08 6.73
N LEU A 275 16.06 1.17 7.40
CA LEU A 275 15.25 0.15 6.73
C LEU A 275 14.10 0.77 5.93
N MET A 276 13.45 1.82 6.46
CA MET A 276 12.43 2.56 5.71
C MET A 276 13.02 3.31 4.51
N LEU A 277 14.21 3.90 4.66
CA LEU A 277 14.91 4.57 3.57
C LEU A 277 15.31 3.57 2.48
N SER A 278 15.90 2.43 2.85
CA SER A 278 16.28 1.39 1.90
C SER A 278 15.05 0.80 1.20
N PHE A 279 13.95 0.61 1.92
CA PHE A 279 12.68 0.19 1.33
C PHE A 279 12.15 1.19 0.28
N GLY A 280 12.21 2.49 0.57
CA GLY A 280 11.84 3.54 -0.41
C GLY A 280 12.76 3.56 -1.64
N VAL A 281 14.07 3.40 -1.45
CA VAL A 281 15.05 3.32 -2.55
C VAL A 281 14.81 2.09 -3.41
N ILE A 282 14.60 0.91 -2.82
CA ILE A 282 14.30 -0.32 -3.57
C ILE A 282 13.00 -0.16 -4.37
N ALA A 283 11.96 0.45 -3.78
CA ALA A 283 10.69 0.66 -4.47
C ALA A 283 10.85 1.58 -5.68
N LEU A 284 11.70 2.61 -5.58
CA LEU A 284 12.00 3.52 -6.69
C LEU A 284 12.73 2.80 -7.83
N ILE A 285 13.68 1.90 -7.50
CA ILE A 285 14.54 1.28 -8.50
C ILE A 285 13.90 0.03 -9.13
N THR A 286 13.03 -0.67 -8.42
CA THR A 286 12.36 -1.89 -8.90
C THR A 286 11.73 -1.76 -10.29
N PRO A 287 10.99 -0.68 -10.63
CA PRO A 287 10.44 -0.49 -11.97
C PRO A 287 11.46 0.02 -13.02
N LEU A 288 12.68 0.37 -12.61
CA LEU A 288 13.72 0.90 -13.50
C LEU A 288 14.69 -0.22 -13.92
N ASP A 289 14.84 -0.42 -15.23
CA ASP A 289 15.82 -1.36 -15.82
C ASP A 289 17.23 -0.75 -15.86
N VAL A 290 17.77 -0.39 -14.68
CA VAL A 290 19.09 0.25 -14.55
C VAL A 290 20.17 -0.79 -14.24
N PRO A 291 21.31 -0.81 -14.97
CA PRO A 291 22.44 -1.66 -14.63
C PRO A 291 23.01 -1.30 -13.26
N TYR A 292 23.41 -2.30 -12.47
CA TYR A 292 23.94 -2.14 -11.10
C TYR A 292 22.98 -1.51 -10.09
N ARG A 293 21.66 -1.68 -10.26
CA ARG A 293 20.61 -1.18 -9.35
C ARG A 293 20.88 -1.34 -7.85
N TRP A 294 21.51 -2.43 -7.43
CA TRP A 294 21.78 -2.70 -6.01
C TRP A 294 22.87 -1.79 -5.42
N SER A 295 23.73 -1.19 -6.24
CA SER A 295 24.76 -0.25 -5.78
C SER A 295 24.16 1.03 -5.16
N LEU A 296 22.94 1.41 -5.55
CA LEU A 296 22.22 2.54 -4.97
C LEU A 296 21.87 2.35 -3.48
N LEU A 297 21.90 1.12 -2.97
CA LEU A 297 21.75 0.87 -1.52
C LEU A 297 22.92 1.44 -0.71
N CYS A 298 24.08 1.64 -1.32
CA CYS A 298 25.21 2.34 -0.68
C CYS A 298 24.88 3.80 -0.34
N VAL A 299 23.82 4.37 -0.91
CA VAL A 299 23.35 5.73 -0.60
C VAL A 299 22.62 5.80 0.74
N VAL A 300 22.06 4.69 1.24
CA VAL A 300 21.30 4.63 2.50
C VAL A 300 22.08 5.17 3.72
N PRO A 301 23.37 4.82 3.94
CA PRO A 301 24.16 5.38 5.04
C PRO A 301 24.57 6.86 4.86
N ILE A 302 24.51 7.41 3.65
CA ILE A 302 25.07 8.73 3.34
C ILE A 302 24.44 9.85 4.19
N PRO A 303 23.12 9.97 4.36
CA PRO A 303 22.52 11.02 5.18
C PRO A 303 23.02 11.02 6.63
N PHE A 304 23.23 9.82 7.20
CA PHE A 304 23.75 9.66 8.54
C PHE A 304 25.21 10.11 8.64
N VAL A 305 26.07 9.65 7.72
CA VAL A 305 27.49 10.02 7.67
C VAL A 305 27.64 11.53 7.42
N PHE A 306 26.86 12.07 6.48
CA PHE A 306 26.86 13.49 6.16
C PHE A 306 26.50 14.35 7.38
N TYR A 307 25.49 13.93 8.15
CA TYR A 307 25.12 14.61 9.38
C TYR A 307 26.26 14.60 10.41
N LEU A 308 26.89 13.43 10.64
CA LEU A 308 28.04 13.34 11.57
C LEU A 308 29.20 14.26 11.18
N LEU A 309 29.47 14.41 9.88
CA LEU A 309 30.53 15.28 9.36
C LEU A 309 30.20 16.77 9.50
N THR A 310 28.92 17.14 9.47
CA THR A 310 28.48 18.54 9.44
C THR A 310 28.18 19.14 10.82
N ILE A 311 27.95 18.30 11.84
CA ILE A 311 27.70 18.75 13.22
C ILE A 311 28.73 19.75 13.77
N PRO A 312 30.06 19.55 13.61
CA PRO A 312 31.05 20.50 14.15
C PRO A 312 30.85 21.92 13.65
N PHE A 313 30.38 22.06 12.41
CA PHE A 313 30.14 23.35 11.75
C PHE A 313 28.77 23.94 12.10
N THR A 314 27.82 23.10 12.51
CA THR A 314 26.42 23.51 12.74
C THR A 314 26.17 23.99 14.17
N ASN A 315 27.05 23.65 15.13
CA ASN A 315 26.93 24.07 16.52
C ASN A 315 28.06 25.05 16.92
N PRO A 316 27.77 26.34 17.15
CA PRO A 316 28.79 27.35 17.47
C PRO A 316 29.48 27.12 18.83
N THR A 317 28.89 26.28 19.70
CA THR A 317 29.50 25.93 21.00
C THR A 317 30.60 24.88 20.88
N THR A 318 30.62 24.10 19.78
CA THR A 318 31.66 23.10 19.50
C THR A 318 32.86 23.65 18.73
N THR A 319 32.68 24.71 17.93
CA THR A 319 33.77 25.38 17.21
C THR A 319 34.77 26.08 18.15
N MET A 320 34.37 26.45 19.37
CA MET A 320 35.27 27.07 20.35
C MET A 320 36.13 26.08 21.18
N ARG A 321 36.01 24.76 20.97
CA ARG A 321 36.77 23.73 21.71
C ARG A 321 37.61 22.81 20.81
N LEU A 322 38.01 23.30 19.64
CA LEU A 322 38.96 22.63 18.74
C LEU A 322 40.43 22.98 19.04
N ASN A 323 40.72 23.60 20.19
CA ASN A 323 42.07 23.75 20.76
C ASN A 323 42.24 22.87 22.00
#